data_AF-A0A5Q3LE93-F1
#
_entry.id   AF-A0A5Q3LE93-F1
#
_cell.length_a   1.000
_cell.length_b   1.000
_cell.length_c   1.000
_cell.angle_alpha   90.00
_cell.angle_beta   90.00
_cell.angle_gamma   90.00
#
_symmetry.space_group_name_H-M   'P 1'
#
loop_
_entity.id
_entity.type
_entity.pdbx_description
1 polymer ?
#
loop_
_entity_poly.entity_id
_entity_poly.type
_entity_poly.pdbx_seq_one_letter_code
_entity_poly.pdbx_strand_id
1 'polypeptide(L)'
;MVGFTEQKSKRQLVVLGCSDRKLEVDGTLPAVSMYDGPMYRVLRNYLRDHHWPNSLSIAVLSAKYGLIGGISPIESYNQRLTADRARELSGNVTETLLSWGMSHNRVDFVLGKDYAAIIDEPALRTFYKSCEVVPGGIGLKQQQFRDLLYSASRQSPRRGDRKLTPKTRPLYFLPDWDDFIDESYDYENDQFSSPTRADRHEKHTIQLMRPKRMCDGVLVSLAQNLGTKGLLKRVDATDTESLRPKSVKSHFGLTENQWGFGDCGAFSYVAEPEPTISVEQAVALYDLYDFDLGASVDHIPVAALPGENGMVAQSEYKRRRRISLTRSNAADFISEHSRRKARFTPIGVIQGLGAKSYANQIGDYLEMGYDHIALGGLVPRKDSDIEAIVKAVHKELKRHKQHPWVHLLGVFRPRLQELFRELGIASFDSATYFRKAWLRSDQNYLGRNGEWYAAIRVPPSGDPRVLKRLKQSNVSHCKIQRLEDASLCGLRDYARGAAAIDDVLAVVMEYDRLLARAEDLDSRLLDSYRRTLLAKPWTSCECPMCKKLGIDVLIFRGKNRNKSRGAHNTLMLYHMLGTRK
;
A
#
# COMPACT_ATOMS: atom_id res chain seq x y z
N MET A 1 -35.30 -13.63 -5.23
CA MET A 1 -35.14 -13.04 -6.58
C MET A 1 -35.39 -11.54 -6.49
N VAL A 2 -34.34 -10.77 -6.23
CA VAL A 2 -34.30 -9.30 -6.36
C VAL A 2 -32.93 -9.00 -6.95
N GLY A 3 -32.92 -8.20 -8.02
CA GLY A 3 -31.90 -8.19 -9.07
C GLY A 3 -30.48 -7.83 -8.62
N PHE A 4 -29.55 -8.75 -8.87
CA PHE A 4 -28.18 -8.44 -9.25
C PHE A 4 -28.07 -8.52 -10.78
N THR A 5 -28.68 -7.57 -11.47
CA THR A 5 -28.19 -7.22 -12.81
C THR A 5 -27.09 -6.19 -12.63
N GLU A 6 -25.91 -6.64 -12.20
CA GLU A 6 -24.70 -5.94 -12.61
C GLU A 6 -24.75 -5.88 -14.14
N GLN A 7 -24.86 -4.68 -14.69
CA GLN A 7 -24.68 -4.47 -16.13
C GLN A 7 -23.41 -5.22 -16.53
N LYS A 8 -23.54 -6.30 -17.34
CA LYS A 8 -22.40 -6.98 -17.99
C LYS A 8 -21.43 -5.91 -18.45
N SER A 9 -20.31 -5.78 -17.74
CA SER A 9 -19.47 -4.60 -17.89
C SER A 9 -18.99 -4.54 -19.34
N LYS A 10 -18.87 -3.35 -19.91
CA LYS A 10 -18.30 -3.13 -21.27
C LYS A 10 -16.78 -3.46 -21.32
N ARG A 11 -16.29 -4.36 -20.46
CA ARG A 11 -14.88 -4.72 -20.39
C ARG A 11 -14.56 -5.77 -21.44
N GLN A 12 -13.44 -5.52 -22.10
CA GLN A 12 -12.84 -6.36 -23.11
C GLN A 12 -11.72 -7.17 -22.48
N LEU A 13 -11.74 -8.49 -22.71
CA LEU A 13 -10.65 -9.40 -22.38
C LEU A 13 -9.82 -9.68 -23.63
N VAL A 14 -8.50 -9.53 -23.54
CA VAL A 14 -7.58 -9.96 -24.59
C VAL A 14 -6.72 -11.09 -24.05
N VAL A 15 -6.74 -12.24 -24.74
CA VAL A 15 -5.93 -13.41 -24.39
C VAL A 15 -4.72 -13.49 -25.31
N LEU A 16 -3.53 -13.34 -24.75
CA LEU A 16 -2.25 -13.45 -25.47
C LEU A 16 -1.65 -14.84 -25.30
N GLY A 17 -1.01 -15.37 -26.33
CA GLY A 17 -0.21 -16.60 -26.20
C GLY A 17 1.10 -16.30 -25.50
N CYS A 18 1.64 -17.25 -24.73
CA CYS A 18 2.99 -17.10 -24.19
C CYS A 18 4.05 -17.04 -25.31
N SER A 19 5.24 -16.52 -25.00
CA SER A 19 6.33 -16.39 -25.97
C SER A 19 7.50 -17.30 -25.62
N ASP A 20 8.18 -17.82 -26.64
CA ASP A 20 9.45 -18.52 -26.47
C ASP A 20 10.49 -17.59 -25.82
N ARG A 21 10.52 -16.31 -26.21
CA ARG A 21 11.38 -15.29 -25.61
C ARG A 21 10.83 -14.86 -24.25
N LYS A 22 11.60 -15.12 -23.19
CA LYS A 22 11.33 -14.71 -21.81
C LYS A 22 12.57 -14.03 -21.25
N LEU A 23 12.38 -13.18 -20.25
CA LEU A 23 13.49 -12.60 -19.52
C LEU A 23 14.02 -13.63 -18.51
N GLU A 24 15.34 -13.80 -18.47
CA GLU A 24 15.98 -14.58 -17.42
C GLU A 24 16.11 -13.70 -16.18
N VAL A 25 15.45 -14.10 -15.10
CA VAL A 25 15.40 -13.37 -13.84
C VAL A 25 15.44 -14.34 -12.68
N ASP A 26 16.05 -13.93 -11.57
CA ASP A 26 15.94 -14.64 -10.31
C ASP A 26 14.61 -14.23 -9.63
N GLY A 27 13.72 -15.19 -9.42
CA GLY A 27 12.37 -14.98 -8.90
C GLY A 27 11.28 -14.85 -9.98
N THR A 28 10.33 -13.94 -9.77
CA THR A 28 9.11 -13.84 -10.59
C THR A 28 8.88 -12.46 -11.18
N LEU A 29 8.26 -12.40 -12.35
CA LEU A 29 7.72 -11.17 -12.94
C LEU A 29 6.23 -11.34 -13.25
N PRO A 30 5.45 -10.24 -13.27
CA PRO A 30 4.16 -10.23 -13.92
C PRO A 30 4.24 -10.83 -15.33
N ALA A 31 3.32 -11.70 -15.72
CA ALA A 31 3.38 -12.43 -16.98
C ALA A 31 3.62 -11.51 -18.21
N VAL A 32 2.92 -10.38 -18.30
CA VAL A 32 3.10 -9.38 -19.37
C VAL A 32 4.48 -8.73 -19.40
N SER A 33 5.19 -8.75 -18.26
CA SER A 33 6.56 -8.25 -18.10
C SER A 33 7.63 -9.33 -18.32
N MET A 34 7.28 -10.61 -18.17
CA MET A 34 8.19 -11.75 -18.38
C MET A 34 8.41 -12.03 -19.87
N TYR A 35 7.33 -12.03 -20.66
CA TYR A 35 7.42 -12.41 -22.08
C TYR A 35 7.93 -11.26 -22.96
N ASP A 36 8.83 -11.58 -23.90
CA ASP A 36 9.43 -10.62 -24.85
C ASP A 36 9.09 -10.91 -26.33
N GLY A 37 7.94 -11.55 -26.56
CA GLY A 37 7.38 -11.74 -27.90
C GLY A 37 6.82 -10.45 -28.52
N PRO A 38 6.52 -10.44 -29.84
CA PRO A 38 6.04 -9.24 -30.53
C PRO A 38 4.79 -8.59 -29.91
N MET A 39 3.79 -9.38 -29.47
CA MET A 39 2.59 -8.84 -28.80
C MET A 39 2.94 -8.09 -27.51
N TYR A 40 3.84 -8.65 -26.70
CA TYR A 40 4.24 -8.04 -25.43
C TYR A 40 5.06 -6.76 -25.66
N ARG A 41 5.83 -6.68 -26.75
CA ARG A 41 6.52 -5.45 -27.16
C ARG A 41 5.53 -4.37 -27.62
N VAL A 42 4.46 -4.74 -28.33
CA VAL A 42 3.35 -3.82 -28.67
C VAL A 42 2.70 -3.28 -27.40
N LEU A 43 2.35 -4.16 -26.45
CA LEU A 43 1.77 -3.76 -25.17
C LEU A 43 2.69 -2.82 -24.40
N ARG A 44 3.99 -3.16 -24.24
CA ARG A 44 4.97 -2.30 -23.56
C ARG A 44 5.14 -0.95 -24.23
N ASN A 45 5.19 -0.91 -25.57
CA ASN A 45 5.28 0.36 -26.30
C ASN A 45 4.03 1.22 -26.08
N TYR A 46 2.84 0.62 -26.07
CA TYR A 46 1.60 1.34 -25.76
C TYR A 46 1.61 1.90 -24.32
N LEU A 47 1.94 1.06 -23.33
CA LEU A 47 1.96 1.42 -21.91
C LEU A 47 3.04 2.45 -21.54
N ARG A 48 4.06 2.64 -22.39
CA ARG A 48 5.04 3.71 -22.21
C ARG A 48 4.39 5.10 -22.20
N ASP A 49 3.40 5.28 -23.06
CA ASP A 49 2.80 6.58 -23.34
C ASP A 49 1.34 6.68 -22.87
N HIS A 50 0.74 5.56 -22.43
CA HIS A 50 -0.66 5.48 -22.03
C HIS A 50 -0.83 4.73 -20.72
N HIS A 51 -1.83 5.13 -19.93
CA HIS A 51 -2.25 4.35 -18.78
C HIS A 51 -2.89 3.03 -19.21
N TRP A 52 -2.86 2.02 -18.33
CA TRP A 52 -3.60 0.79 -18.56
C TRP A 52 -5.11 1.10 -18.65
N PRO A 53 -5.80 0.81 -19.78
CA PRO A 53 -7.20 1.19 -19.95
C PRO A 53 -8.10 0.50 -18.93
N ASN A 54 -9.00 1.24 -18.27
CA ASN A 54 -9.89 0.67 -17.27
C ASN A 54 -10.87 -0.37 -17.84
N SER A 55 -11.12 -0.34 -19.15
CA SER A 55 -11.97 -1.29 -19.87
C SER A 55 -11.22 -2.51 -20.40
N LEU A 56 -9.89 -2.55 -20.29
CA LEU A 56 -9.07 -3.61 -20.86
C LEU A 56 -8.53 -4.55 -19.78
N SER A 57 -8.76 -5.83 -19.98
CA SER A 57 -8.17 -6.93 -19.22
C SER A 57 -7.28 -7.75 -20.14
N ILE A 58 -6.12 -8.19 -19.64
CA ILE A 58 -5.20 -9.04 -20.40
C ILE A 58 -4.99 -10.34 -19.65
N ALA A 59 -5.14 -11.45 -20.35
CA ALA A 59 -4.75 -12.77 -19.88
C ALA A 59 -3.66 -13.35 -20.76
N VAL A 60 -2.94 -14.33 -20.23
CA VAL A 60 -1.91 -15.08 -20.96
C VAL A 60 -2.24 -16.56 -20.92
N LEU A 61 -2.29 -17.18 -22.09
CA LEU A 61 -2.34 -18.63 -22.25
C LEU A 61 -0.91 -19.18 -22.30
N SER A 62 -0.49 -19.79 -21.19
CA SER A 62 0.85 -20.32 -20.94
C SER A 62 0.92 -21.83 -21.09
N ALA A 63 1.96 -22.33 -21.75
CA ALA A 63 2.23 -23.78 -21.82
C ALA A 63 2.48 -24.42 -20.44
N LYS A 64 3.15 -23.69 -19.53
CA LYS A 64 3.44 -24.15 -18.16
C LYS A 64 2.23 -23.92 -17.24
N TYR A 65 1.74 -22.68 -17.20
CA TYR A 65 0.79 -22.22 -16.19
C TYR A 65 -0.69 -22.30 -16.61
N GLY A 66 -1.00 -22.69 -17.85
CA GLY A 66 -2.38 -22.63 -18.35
C GLY A 66 -2.83 -21.19 -18.60
N LEU A 67 -4.14 -20.94 -18.47
CA LEU A 67 -4.69 -19.59 -18.61
C LEU A 67 -4.54 -18.83 -17.29
N ILE A 68 -3.81 -17.73 -17.32
CA ILE A 68 -3.54 -16.88 -16.16
C ILE A 68 -3.78 -15.41 -16.48
N GLY A 69 -4.04 -14.58 -15.48
CA GLY A 69 -4.11 -13.14 -15.67
C GLY A 69 -2.74 -12.52 -15.99
N GLY A 70 -2.75 -11.42 -16.74
CA GLY A 70 -1.54 -10.79 -17.28
C GLY A 70 -0.59 -10.26 -16.21
N ILE A 71 -1.07 -9.93 -15.02
CA ILE A 71 -0.21 -9.48 -13.92
C ILE A 71 0.18 -10.61 -12.95
N SER A 72 -0.20 -11.85 -13.23
CA SER A 72 0.18 -13.02 -12.43
C SER A 72 1.70 -13.19 -12.39
N PRO A 73 2.31 -13.40 -11.20
CA PRO A 73 3.74 -13.61 -11.08
C PRO A 73 4.12 -14.99 -11.63
N ILE A 74 5.08 -15.03 -12.55
CA ILE A 74 5.63 -16.26 -13.14
C ILE A 74 7.15 -16.24 -13.13
N GLU A 75 7.76 -17.42 -13.10
CA GLU A 75 9.21 -17.63 -13.19
C GLU A 75 9.65 -17.77 -14.65
N SER A 76 10.95 -17.64 -14.93
CA SER A 76 11.50 -18.07 -16.22
C SER A 76 11.29 -19.58 -16.41
N TYR A 77 10.96 -19.98 -17.64
CA TYR A 77 10.76 -21.39 -17.97
C TYR A 77 10.93 -21.65 -19.47
N ASN A 78 11.33 -22.87 -19.80
CA ASN A 78 11.44 -23.35 -21.18
C ASN A 78 10.52 -24.55 -21.41
N GLN A 79 9.23 -24.28 -21.65
CA GLN A 79 8.23 -25.31 -21.96
C GLN A 79 7.43 -24.87 -23.18
N ARG A 80 7.39 -25.73 -24.20
CA ARG A 80 6.60 -25.56 -25.41
C ARG A 80 5.21 -26.18 -25.22
N LEU A 81 4.20 -25.59 -25.85
CA LEU A 81 2.87 -26.18 -25.92
C LEU A 81 2.86 -27.33 -26.94
N THR A 82 2.67 -28.55 -26.46
CA THR A 82 2.46 -29.75 -27.28
C THR A 82 0.97 -30.03 -27.46
N ALA A 83 0.60 -30.90 -28.40
CA ALA A 83 -0.80 -31.31 -28.59
C ALA A 83 -1.40 -32.01 -27.35
N ASP A 84 -0.60 -32.84 -26.65
CA ASP A 84 -1.02 -33.45 -25.38
C ASP A 84 -1.26 -32.38 -24.31
N ARG A 85 -0.31 -31.45 -24.16
CA ARG A 85 -0.45 -30.37 -23.18
C ARG A 85 -1.65 -29.47 -23.50
N ALA A 86 -1.93 -29.23 -24.78
CA ALA A 86 -3.11 -28.49 -25.21
C ALA A 86 -4.41 -29.19 -24.79
N ARG A 87 -4.49 -30.52 -24.93
CA ARG A 87 -5.65 -31.32 -24.46
C ARG A 87 -5.81 -31.25 -22.94
N GLU A 88 -4.71 -31.39 -22.20
CA GLU A 88 -4.71 -31.30 -20.73
C GLU A 88 -5.23 -29.94 -20.24
N LEU A 89 -4.86 -28.85 -20.92
CA LEU A 89 -5.22 -27.50 -20.53
C LEU A 89 -6.65 -27.10 -20.94
N SER A 90 -7.20 -27.69 -22.00
CA SER A 90 -8.45 -27.23 -22.63
C SER A 90 -9.64 -27.15 -21.67
N GLY A 91 -9.82 -28.14 -20.79
CA GLY A 91 -10.90 -28.13 -19.79
C GLY A 91 -10.80 -26.93 -18.84
N ASN A 92 -9.65 -26.78 -18.18
CA ASN A 92 -9.42 -25.70 -17.21
C ASN A 92 -9.43 -24.31 -17.86
N VAL A 93 -8.93 -24.18 -19.10
CA VAL A 93 -8.96 -22.94 -19.88
C VAL A 93 -10.41 -22.53 -20.14
N THR A 94 -11.26 -23.47 -20.54
CA THR A 94 -12.68 -23.21 -20.80
C THR A 94 -13.39 -22.79 -19.52
N GLU A 95 -13.22 -23.53 -18.42
CA GLU A 95 -13.82 -23.19 -17.13
C GLU A 95 -13.42 -21.78 -16.64
N THR A 96 -12.13 -21.45 -16.75
CA THR A 96 -11.61 -20.13 -16.36
C THR A 96 -12.20 -19.01 -17.24
N LEU A 97 -12.26 -19.20 -18.55
CA LEU A 97 -12.87 -18.22 -19.47
C LEU A 97 -14.36 -18.04 -19.22
N LEU A 98 -15.08 -19.11 -18.89
CA LEU A 98 -16.50 -19.03 -18.53
C LEU A 98 -16.70 -18.21 -17.24
N SER A 99 -15.88 -18.45 -16.22
CA SER A 99 -15.87 -17.66 -14.98
C SER A 99 -15.61 -16.17 -15.26
N TRP A 100 -14.63 -15.84 -16.09
CA TRP A 100 -14.35 -14.45 -16.48
C TRP A 100 -15.45 -13.81 -17.33
N GLY A 101 -16.28 -14.61 -18.01
CA GLY A 101 -17.45 -14.16 -18.78
C GLY A 101 -18.55 -13.52 -17.92
N MET A 102 -18.50 -13.68 -16.59
CA MET A 102 -19.36 -12.95 -15.66
C MET A 102 -19.03 -11.45 -15.62
N SER A 103 -17.76 -11.08 -15.78
CA SER A 103 -17.28 -9.70 -15.69
C SER A 103 -16.89 -9.08 -17.03
N HIS A 104 -16.73 -9.88 -18.09
CA HIS A 104 -16.34 -9.45 -19.44
C HIS A 104 -17.38 -9.88 -20.46
N ASN A 105 -17.72 -8.99 -21.39
CA ASN A 105 -18.72 -9.30 -22.42
C ASN A 105 -18.12 -9.58 -23.81
N ARG A 106 -16.83 -9.27 -24.00
CA ARG A 106 -16.07 -9.51 -25.22
C ARG A 106 -14.73 -10.15 -24.88
N VAL A 107 -14.34 -11.15 -25.66
CA VAL A 107 -13.01 -11.77 -25.62
C VAL A 107 -12.39 -11.83 -27.01
N ASP A 108 -11.13 -11.40 -27.11
CA ASP A 108 -10.30 -11.44 -28.31
C ASP A 108 -9.06 -12.30 -28.07
N PHE A 109 -8.85 -13.32 -28.91
CA PHE A 109 -7.73 -14.26 -28.80
C PHE A 109 -6.63 -13.91 -29.79
N VAL A 110 -5.50 -13.42 -29.28
CA VAL A 110 -4.29 -13.12 -30.07
C VAL A 110 -3.30 -14.26 -29.90
N LEU A 111 -3.65 -15.41 -30.49
CA LEU A 111 -2.98 -16.69 -30.28
C LEU A 111 -2.30 -17.22 -31.55
N GLY A 112 -1.23 -18.01 -31.38
CA GLY A 112 -0.70 -18.86 -32.46
C GLY A 112 -1.65 -20.01 -32.78
N LYS A 113 -1.45 -20.72 -33.90
CA LYS A 113 -2.33 -21.82 -34.34
C LYS A 113 -2.48 -22.90 -33.25
N ASP A 114 -1.37 -23.34 -32.67
CA ASP A 114 -1.34 -24.39 -31.64
C ASP A 114 -2.12 -23.98 -30.37
N TYR A 115 -2.06 -22.70 -30.02
CA TYR A 115 -2.76 -22.16 -28.85
C TYR A 115 -4.25 -21.93 -29.13
N ALA A 116 -4.60 -21.49 -30.34
CA ALA A 116 -5.99 -21.28 -30.74
C ALA A 116 -6.78 -22.60 -30.73
N ALA A 117 -6.13 -23.74 -31.00
CA ALA A 117 -6.74 -25.06 -30.96
C ALA A 117 -7.23 -25.50 -29.55
N ILE A 118 -6.80 -24.82 -28.48
CA ILE A 118 -7.26 -25.07 -27.10
C ILE A 118 -8.66 -24.50 -26.85
N ILE A 119 -9.04 -23.46 -27.61
CA ILE A 119 -10.22 -22.64 -27.34
C ILE A 119 -11.50 -23.33 -27.84
N ASP A 120 -12.41 -23.64 -26.91
CA ASP A 120 -13.76 -24.10 -27.21
C ASP A 120 -14.68 -22.90 -27.51
N GLU A 121 -14.59 -22.36 -28.73
CA GLU A 121 -15.42 -21.22 -29.15
C GLU A 121 -16.94 -21.47 -29.00
N PRO A 122 -17.50 -22.64 -29.37
CA PRO A 122 -18.92 -22.94 -29.15
C PRO A 122 -19.36 -22.76 -27.70
N ALA A 123 -18.61 -23.28 -26.73
CA ALA A 123 -18.92 -23.11 -25.32
C ALA A 123 -18.93 -21.62 -24.92
N LEU A 124 -17.94 -20.86 -25.38
CA LEU A 124 -17.76 -19.45 -24.99
C LEU A 124 -18.81 -18.50 -25.60
N ARG A 125 -19.30 -18.79 -26.81
CA ARG A 125 -20.31 -17.95 -27.50
C ARG A 125 -21.64 -17.86 -26.74
N THR A 126 -21.90 -18.77 -25.81
CA THR A 126 -23.08 -18.72 -24.94
C THR A 126 -22.95 -17.68 -23.81
N PHE A 127 -21.72 -17.31 -23.42
CA PHE A 127 -21.45 -16.38 -22.31
C PHE A 127 -20.98 -15.00 -22.77
N TYR A 128 -20.12 -14.97 -23.80
CA TYR A 128 -19.60 -13.75 -24.38
C TYR A 128 -20.50 -13.24 -25.51
N LYS A 129 -20.76 -11.93 -25.54
CA LYS A 129 -21.44 -11.29 -26.67
C LYS A 129 -20.61 -11.34 -27.95
N SER A 130 -19.29 -11.33 -27.79
CA SER A 130 -18.31 -11.35 -28.88
C SER A 130 -17.14 -12.24 -28.46
N CYS A 131 -16.82 -13.22 -29.30
CA CYS A 131 -15.73 -14.17 -29.12
C CYS A 131 -15.01 -14.30 -30.46
N GLU A 132 -13.81 -13.72 -30.57
CA GLU A 132 -13.08 -13.60 -31.83
C GLU A 132 -11.64 -14.11 -31.70
N VAL A 133 -11.25 -15.05 -32.55
CA VAL A 133 -9.84 -15.40 -32.77
C VAL A 133 -9.28 -14.49 -33.84
N VAL A 134 -8.28 -13.70 -33.48
CA VAL A 134 -7.69 -12.69 -34.38
C VAL A 134 -7.03 -13.42 -35.58
N PRO A 135 -7.47 -13.16 -36.83
CA PRO A 135 -7.01 -13.93 -37.98
C PRO A 135 -5.62 -13.47 -38.48
N GLY A 136 -5.05 -14.25 -39.40
CA GLY A 136 -3.84 -13.88 -40.13
C GLY A 136 -2.52 -14.17 -39.44
N GLY A 137 -1.45 -13.76 -40.12
CA GLY A 137 -0.06 -13.93 -39.68
C GLY A 137 0.32 -13.00 -38.52
N ILE A 138 1.53 -13.18 -37.99
CA ILE A 138 1.99 -12.44 -36.81
C ILE A 138 1.95 -10.93 -36.99
N GLY A 139 2.29 -10.42 -38.19
CA GLY A 139 2.24 -8.99 -38.53
C GLY A 139 0.84 -8.37 -38.39
N LEU A 140 -0.16 -9.01 -39.01
CA LEU A 140 -1.56 -8.56 -38.95
C LEU A 140 -2.09 -8.61 -37.52
N LYS A 141 -1.74 -9.65 -36.76
CA LYS A 141 -2.08 -9.76 -35.34
C LYS A 141 -1.50 -8.63 -34.50
N GLN A 142 -0.27 -8.16 -34.78
CA GLN A 142 0.30 -7.02 -34.04
C GLN A 142 -0.50 -5.75 -34.33
N GLN A 143 -0.85 -5.52 -35.59
CA GLN A 143 -1.63 -4.35 -36.00
C GLN A 143 -3.02 -4.38 -35.34
N GLN A 144 -3.73 -5.50 -35.42
CA GLN A 144 -5.04 -5.65 -34.81
C GLN A 144 -4.98 -5.51 -33.29
N PHE A 145 -3.99 -6.11 -32.62
CA PHE A 145 -3.81 -5.93 -31.17
C PHE A 145 -3.52 -4.46 -30.82
N ARG A 146 -2.68 -3.77 -31.60
CA ARG A 146 -2.44 -2.34 -31.43
C ARG A 146 -3.74 -1.54 -31.57
N ASP A 147 -4.54 -1.81 -32.59
CA ASP A 147 -5.80 -1.12 -32.83
C ASP A 147 -6.82 -1.39 -31.70
N LEU A 148 -6.83 -2.61 -31.13
CA LEU A 148 -7.59 -2.92 -29.91
C LEU A 148 -7.14 -2.07 -28.73
N LEU A 149 -5.83 -1.95 -28.47
CA LEU A 149 -5.30 -1.11 -27.40
C LEU A 149 -5.73 0.35 -27.57
N TYR A 150 -5.58 0.91 -28.76
CA TYR A 150 -5.93 2.31 -29.02
C TYR A 150 -7.44 2.56 -29.02
N SER A 151 -8.26 1.60 -29.43
CA SER A 151 -9.73 1.73 -29.36
C SER A 151 -10.25 1.70 -27.91
N ALA A 152 -9.61 0.91 -27.03
CA ALA A 152 -9.87 0.94 -25.59
C ALA A 152 -9.38 2.24 -24.93
N SER A 153 -8.44 2.94 -25.55
CA SER A 153 -7.73 4.12 -25.03
C SER A 153 -8.45 5.46 -25.18
N ARG A 154 -9.79 5.53 -25.20
CA ARG A 154 -10.48 6.84 -25.05
C ARG A 154 -10.14 7.58 -23.73
N GLN A 155 -9.22 7.04 -22.92
CA GLN A 155 -8.67 7.57 -21.67
C GLN A 155 -7.22 8.01 -21.83
N SER A 156 -6.91 9.12 -21.15
CA SER A 156 -5.81 10.05 -21.37
C SER A 156 -4.41 9.44 -21.48
N PRO A 157 -3.53 9.97 -22.37
CA PRO A 157 -2.11 9.64 -22.37
C PRO A 157 -1.48 9.88 -20.99
N ARG A 158 -0.41 9.15 -20.67
CA ARG A 158 0.40 9.42 -19.47
C ARG A 158 0.84 10.89 -19.54
N ARG A 159 0.46 11.69 -18.55
CA ARG A 159 0.89 13.09 -18.47
C ARG A 159 2.43 13.14 -18.45
N GLY A 160 2.99 14.21 -19.02
CA GLY A 160 4.43 14.46 -19.00
C GLY A 160 5.00 14.49 -17.58
N ASP A 161 6.31 14.29 -17.47
CA ASP A 161 7.00 14.06 -16.21
C ASP A 161 6.77 15.24 -15.25
N ARG A 162 5.98 14.99 -14.20
CA ARG A 162 5.71 15.96 -13.15
C ARG A 162 6.98 16.07 -12.31
N LYS A 163 7.65 17.22 -12.36
CA LYS A 163 8.86 17.46 -11.56
C LYS A 163 8.52 17.64 -10.08
N LEU A 164 9.29 16.99 -9.21
CA LEU A 164 9.30 17.27 -7.78
C LEU A 164 9.94 18.66 -7.55
N THR A 165 9.12 19.71 -7.50
CA THR A 165 9.61 21.07 -7.24
C THR A 165 9.93 21.26 -5.75
N PRO A 166 11.03 21.95 -5.41
CA PRO A 166 11.32 22.33 -4.03
C PRO A 166 10.13 23.06 -3.41
N LYS A 167 9.69 22.61 -2.23
CA LYS A 167 8.65 23.28 -1.45
C LYS A 167 9.28 23.98 -0.25
N THR A 168 8.54 24.93 0.33
CA THR A 168 8.91 25.61 1.58
C THR A 168 8.97 24.67 2.80
N ARG A 169 8.52 23.42 2.65
CA ARG A 169 8.56 22.36 3.67
C ARG A 169 8.81 21.00 3.00
N PRO A 170 9.36 20.02 3.73
CA PRO A 170 9.47 18.66 3.24
C PRO A 170 8.09 18.10 2.86
N LEU A 171 8.03 17.32 1.78
CA LEU A 171 6.84 16.55 1.42
C LEU A 171 6.61 15.43 2.43
N TYR A 172 5.34 15.18 2.77
CA TYR A 172 4.96 14.10 3.69
C TYR A 172 4.25 12.97 2.95
N PHE A 173 4.83 11.78 2.99
CA PHE A 173 4.21 10.55 2.49
C PHE A 173 3.65 9.72 3.64
N LEU A 174 2.42 9.24 3.52
CA LEU A 174 1.82 8.30 4.46
C LEU A 174 2.11 6.87 3.98
N PRO A 175 2.89 6.06 4.71
CA PRO A 175 2.96 4.63 4.45
C PRO A 175 1.60 4.00 4.69
N ASP A 176 1.02 3.37 3.67
CA ASP A 176 -0.29 2.72 3.77
C ASP A 176 -0.16 1.24 4.15
N TRP A 177 -1.08 0.78 4.99
CA TRP A 177 -1.22 -0.63 5.34
C TRP A 177 -2.69 -1.07 5.31
N ASP A 178 -3.34 -0.90 4.16
CA ASP A 178 -4.76 -1.19 3.94
C ASP A 178 -5.66 -0.28 4.81
N ASP A 179 -5.41 1.04 4.78
CA ASP A 179 -6.08 2.05 5.62
C ASP A 179 -7.46 2.48 5.07
N PHE A 180 -8.22 1.49 4.62
CA PHE A 180 -9.61 1.60 4.19
C PHE A 180 -10.59 1.53 5.35
N ILE A 181 -11.70 2.26 5.22
CA ILE A 181 -12.81 2.35 6.17
C ILE A 181 -14.09 2.12 5.37
N ASP A 182 -15.03 1.38 5.95
CA ASP A 182 -16.37 1.23 5.41
C ASP A 182 -17.13 2.56 5.59
N GLU A 183 -17.43 3.24 4.49
CA GLU A 183 -18.10 4.54 4.50
C GLU A 183 -19.51 4.47 5.09
N SER A 184 -20.16 3.31 4.93
CA SER A 184 -21.52 3.02 5.38
C SER A 184 -21.52 2.24 6.70
N TYR A 185 -20.42 2.24 7.44
CA TYR A 185 -20.34 1.63 8.77
C TYR A 185 -21.34 2.28 9.73
N ASP A 186 -22.16 1.45 10.36
CA ASP A 186 -23.05 1.88 11.43
C ASP A 186 -22.28 1.93 12.74
N TYR A 187 -21.95 3.15 13.17
CA TYR A 187 -21.25 3.37 14.43
C TYR A 187 -22.17 3.16 15.63
N GLU A 188 -23.48 3.34 15.50
CA GLU A 188 -24.40 3.15 16.63
C GLU A 188 -24.43 1.68 17.04
N ASN A 189 -24.57 0.77 16.06
CA ASN A 189 -24.72 -0.67 16.26
C ASN A 189 -23.45 -1.50 15.97
N ASP A 190 -22.35 -0.86 15.60
CA ASP A 190 -21.07 -1.48 15.20
C ASP A 190 -21.11 -2.42 13.99
N GLN A 191 -22.00 -2.18 13.04
CA GLN A 191 -22.23 -3.06 11.90
C GLN A 191 -21.53 -2.56 10.63
N PHE A 192 -20.88 -3.49 9.93
CA PHE A 192 -20.40 -3.25 8.56
C PHE A 192 -21.58 -3.23 7.60
N SER A 193 -21.42 -2.51 6.48
CA SER A 193 -22.42 -2.44 5.40
C SER A 193 -22.72 -3.80 4.77
N SER A 194 -21.78 -4.75 4.88
CA SER A 194 -21.94 -6.14 4.49
C SER A 194 -21.09 -7.07 5.36
N PRO A 195 -21.56 -8.30 5.68
CA PRO A 195 -20.74 -9.30 6.34
C PRO A 195 -19.47 -9.63 5.54
N THR A 196 -19.59 -9.71 4.22
CA THR A 196 -18.49 -10.02 3.30
C THR A 196 -17.71 -8.75 2.96
N ARG A 197 -16.39 -8.77 3.12
CA ARG A 197 -15.55 -7.58 2.85
C ARG A 197 -15.63 -7.09 1.41
N ALA A 198 -15.72 -8.00 0.44
CA ALA A 198 -15.78 -7.66 -0.98
C ALA A 198 -16.99 -6.79 -1.34
N ASP A 199 -18.11 -6.96 -0.61
CA ASP A 199 -19.36 -6.23 -0.83
C ASP A 199 -19.46 -4.97 0.06
N ARG A 200 -18.42 -4.64 0.84
CA ARG A 200 -18.41 -3.44 1.67
C ARG A 200 -18.08 -2.21 0.84
N HIS A 201 -18.64 -1.07 1.23
CA HIS A 201 -18.33 0.22 0.62
C HIS A 201 -17.06 0.83 1.24
N GLU A 202 -15.93 0.18 1.02
CA GLU A 202 -14.64 0.63 1.56
C GLU A 202 -14.06 1.80 0.74
N LYS A 203 -13.71 2.89 1.43
CA LYS A 203 -12.96 4.03 0.90
C LYS A 203 -11.68 4.24 1.69
N HIS A 204 -10.64 4.69 1.01
CA HIS A 204 -9.39 5.00 1.68
C HIS A 204 -9.55 6.26 2.55
N THR A 205 -8.88 6.31 3.70
CA THR A 205 -8.95 7.46 4.62
C THR A 205 -8.65 8.80 3.96
N ILE A 206 -7.74 8.85 2.99
CA ILE A 206 -7.44 10.06 2.20
C ILE A 206 -8.68 10.59 1.46
N GLN A 207 -9.49 9.69 0.89
CA GLN A 207 -10.70 10.09 0.16
C GLN A 207 -11.75 10.64 1.13
N LEU A 208 -11.91 9.98 2.28
CA LEU A 208 -12.87 10.36 3.31
C LEU A 208 -12.53 11.68 4.02
N MET A 209 -11.26 12.10 3.98
CA MET A 209 -10.80 13.35 4.57
C MET A 209 -11.01 14.58 3.69
N ARG A 210 -11.51 14.42 2.46
CA ARG A 210 -11.79 15.55 1.55
C ARG A 210 -12.85 16.51 2.12
N PRO A 211 -12.75 17.82 1.85
CA PRO A 211 -11.74 18.48 1.00
C PRO A 211 -10.38 18.70 1.68
N LYS A 212 -10.21 18.31 2.96
CA LYS A 212 -8.94 18.46 3.67
C LYS A 212 -7.91 17.44 3.16
N ARG A 213 -6.64 17.82 3.20
CA ARG A 213 -5.51 17.00 2.76
C ARG A 213 -4.70 16.56 3.98
N MET A 214 -4.44 15.27 4.10
CA MET A 214 -3.69 14.69 5.24
C MET A 214 -2.23 14.35 4.90
N CYS A 215 -1.86 14.31 3.62
CA CYS A 215 -0.49 13.99 3.18
C CYS A 215 -0.24 14.50 1.75
N ASP A 216 1.03 14.63 1.38
CA ASP A 216 1.43 14.97 0.01
C ASP A 216 1.35 13.75 -0.93
N GLY A 217 1.47 12.54 -0.40
CA GLY A 217 1.35 11.29 -1.15
C GLY A 217 1.20 10.07 -0.24
N VAL A 218 1.11 8.89 -0.86
CA VAL A 218 1.11 7.59 -0.18
C VAL A 218 2.38 6.84 -0.52
N LEU A 219 2.96 6.17 0.46
CA LEU A 219 4.06 5.23 0.27
C LEU A 219 3.52 3.80 0.35
N VAL A 220 3.82 2.97 -0.65
CA VAL A 220 3.36 1.58 -0.77
C VAL A 220 4.57 0.67 -0.83
N SER A 221 4.59 -0.33 0.05
CA SER A 221 5.67 -1.31 0.09
C SER A 221 5.42 -2.47 -0.88
N LEU A 222 6.40 -2.81 -1.72
CA LEU A 222 6.37 -3.98 -2.59
C LEU A 222 6.31 -5.29 -1.79
N ALA A 223 6.70 -5.28 -0.51
CA ALA A 223 6.52 -6.43 0.38
C ALA A 223 5.04 -6.80 0.61
N GLN A 224 4.08 -5.94 0.24
CA GLN A 224 2.65 -6.32 0.18
C GLN A 224 2.40 -7.53 -0.75
N ASN A 225 3.26 -7.76 -1.75
CA ASN A 225 3.21 -8.93 -2.64
C ASN A 225 3.54 -10.26 -1.95
N LEU A 226 4.11 -10.21 -0.74
CA LEU A 226 4.32 -11.39 0.10
C LEU A 226 3.10 -11.71 0.99
N GLY A 227 2.09 -10.82 1.00
CA GLY A 227 0.96 -10.89 1.90
C GLY A 227 -0.40 -10.96 1.20
N THR A 228 -1.45 -10.93 2.01
CA THR A 228 -2.85 -11.03 1.58
C THR A 228 -3.59 -9.69 1.61
N LYS A 229 -2.88 -8.58 1.85
CA LYS A 229 -3.45 -7.23 2.03
C LYS A 229 -2.66 -6.16 1.29
N GLY A 230 -3.37 -5.08 0.96
CA GLY A 230 -2.81 -3.93 0.26
C GLY A 230 -3.01 -4.00 -1.25
N LEU A 231 -2.53 -2.97 -1.94
CA LEU A 231 -2.66 -2.81 -3.39
C LEU A 231 -2.00 -3.95 -4.16
N LEU A 232 -0.83 -4.38 -3.67
CA LEU A 232 0.01 -5.37 -4.35
C LEU A 232 -0.16 -6.77 -3.75
N LYS A 233 -1.26 -7.04 -3.04
CA LYS A 233 -1.53 -8.35 -2.43
C LYS A 233 -1.44 -9.46 -3.48
N ARG A 234 -1.01 -10.65 -3.07
CA ARG A 234 -1.05 -11.82 -3.96
C ARG A 234 -2.50 -12.21 -4.24
N VAL A 235 -2.81 -12.41 -5.51
CA VAL A 235 -4.10 -12.90 -5.99
C VAL A 235 -3.90 -14.22 -6.74
N ASP A 236 -4.94 -15.05 -6.78
CA ASP A 236 -4.91 -16.27 -7.58
C ASP A 236 -4.73 -15.92 -9.07
N ALA A 237 -3.99 -16.73 -9.82
CA ALA A 237 -3.68 -16.47 -11.21
C ALA A 237 -4.92 -16.52 -12.12
N THR A 238 -6.00 -17.16 -11.66
CA THR A 238 -7.31 -17.21 -12.34
C THR A 238 -8.32 -16.20 -11.77
N ASP A 239 -7.95 -15.41 -10.75
CA ASP A 239 -8.80 -14.34 -10.23
C ASP A 239 -8.89 -13.19 -11.25
N THR A 240 -10.06 -12.58 -11.40
CA THR A 240 -10.27 -11.40 -12.25
C THR A 240 -9.40 -10.20 -11.86
N GLU A 241 -8.98 -10.08 -10.59
CA GLU A 241 -8.02 -9.06 -10.12
C GLU A 241 -6.63 -9.24 -10.78
N SER A 242 -6.26 -10.45 -11.22
CA SER A 242 -4.98 -10.74 -11.88
C SER A 242 -4.92 -10.33 -13.36
N LEU A 243 -6.05 -9.90 -13.94
CA LEU A 243 -6.16 -9.54 -15.36
C LEU A 243 -5.64 -8.14 -15.70
N ARG A 244 -5.55 -7.25 -14.71
CA ARG A 244 -5.08 -5.88 -14.91
C ARG A 244 -4.55 -5.26 -13.61
N PRO A 245 -3.53 -4.39 -13.68
CA PRO A 245 -3.13 -3.62 -12.53
C PRO A 245 -4.18 -2.56 -12.19
N LYS A 246 -4.29 -2.22 -10.90
CA LYS A 246 -5.01 -1.03 -10.44
C LYS A 246 -3.99 0.05 -10.14
N SER A 247 -4.07 1.21 -10.81
CA SER A 247 -3.12 2.30 -10.56
C SER A 247 -3.11 2.71 -9.07
N VAL A 248 -1.96 3.13 -8.55
CA VAL A 248 -1.84 3.65 -7.16
C VAL A 248 -2.84 4.78 -6.91
N LYS A 249 -2.96 5.72 -7.87
CA LYS A 249 -3.87 6.86 -7.76
C LYS A 249 -5.33 6.43 -7.67
N SER A 250 -5.78 5.51 -8.52
CA SER A 250 -7.17 5.03 -8.48
C SER A 250 -7.47 4.17 -7.27
N HIS A 251 -6.50 3.41 -6.75
CA HIS A 251 -6.66 2.58 -5.56
C HIS A 251 -6.88 3.39 -4.29
N PHE A 252 -6.02 4.39 -4.02
CA PHE A 252 -6.13 5.23 -2.83
C PHE A 252 -7.01 6.48 -3.05
N GLY A 253 -7.54 6.64 -4.26
CA GLY A 253 -8.26 7.82 -4.71
C GLY A 253 -7.45 9.10 -4.52
N LEU A 254 -6.20 9.12 -4.95
CA LEU A 254 -5.33 10.30 -4.88
C LEU A 254 -5.79 11.38 -5.87
N THR A 255 -5.62 12.65 -5.50
CA THR A 255 -5.78 13.77 -6.44
C THR A 255 -4.57 13.89 -7.38
N GLU A 256 -4.72 14.59 -8.49
CA GLU A 256 -3.62 14.87 -9.45
C GLU A 256 -2.37 15.46 -8.80
N ASN A 257 -2.54 16.18 -7.67
CA ASN A 257 -1.45 16.84 -6.95
C ASN A 257 -0.85 15.97 -5.84
N GLN A 258 -1.32 14.74 -5.65
CA GLN A 258 -0.77 13.75 -4.73
C GLN A 258 0.09 12.72 -5.48
N TRP A 259 1.02 12.12 -4.75
CA TRP A 259 2.03 11.23 -5.31
C TRP A 259 1.87 9.80 -4.81
N GLY A 260 2.10 8.81 -5.68
CA GLY A 260 2.30 7.41 -5.33
C GLY A 260 3.79 7.08 -5.29
N PHE A 261 4.30 6.70 -4.12
CA PHE A 261 5.71 6.38 -3.89
C PHE A 261 5.88 4.91 -3.52
N GLY A 262 6.66 4.17 -4.28
CA GLY A 262 7.01 2.78 -4.03
C GLY A 262 8.26 2.62 -3.16
N ASP A 263 8.18 1.71 -2.20
CA ASP A 263 9.28 1.24 -1.34
C ASP A 263 9.45 -0.27 -1.52
N CYS A 264 10.66 -0.81 -1.55
CA CYS A 264 10.87 -2.26 -1.67
C CYS A 264 10.47 -3.02 -0.39
N GLY A 265 10.40 -2.34 0.77
CA GLY A 265 9.88 -2.92 2.00
C GLY A 265 10.91 -3.70 2.81
N ALA A 266 12.17 -3.25 2.86
CA ALA A 266 13.27 -3.98 3.48
C ALA A 266 13.11 -4.33 4.96
N PHE A 267 12.17 -3.71 5.67
CA PHE A 267 11.79 -4.15 7.02
C PHE A 267 11.15 -5.54 7.04
N SER A 268 10.42 -5.93 6.00
CA SER A 268 9.70 -7.21 5.93
C SER A 268 10.61 -8.41 5.71
N TYR A 269 11.79 -8.22 5.09
CA TYR A 269 12.76 -9.27 4.79
C TYR A 269 14.12 -9.05 5.47
N VAL A 270 14.15 -8.27 6.56
CA VAL A 270 15.42 -7.93 7.25
C VAL A 270 16.16 -9.17 7.79
N ALA A 271 15.42 -10.24 8.08
CA ALA A 271 15.93 -11.53 8.55
C ALA A 271 16.49 -12.41 7.42
N GLU A 272 16.12 -12.14 6.17
CA GLU A 272 16.59 -12.88 5.02
C GLU A 272 18.07 -12.56 4.70
N PRO A 273 18.79 -13.47 4.03
CA PRO A 273 20.16 -13.22 3.60
C PRO A 273 20.24 -12.19 2.46
N GLU A 274 19.21 -12.13 1.63
CA GLU A 274 19.08 -11.28 0.44
C GLU A 274 17.66 -10.67 0.38
N PRO A 275 17.45 -9.57 -0.37
CA PRO A 275 16.12 -9.06 -0.66
C PRO A 275 15.22 -10.11 -1.31
N THR A 276 13.96 -10.16 -0.90
CA THR A 276 12.96 -11.11 -1.43
C THR A 276 12.32 -10.66 -2.74
N ILE A 277 12.76 -9.52 -3.27
CA ILE A 277 12.32 -8.94 -4.53
C ILE A 277 13.52 -8.56 -5.38
N SER A 278 13.53 -9.01 -6.63
CA SER A 278 14.57 -8.65 -7.59
C SER A 278 14.39 -7.23 -8.12
N VAL A 279 15.46 -6.67 -8.68
CA VAL A 279 15.46 -5.35 -9.29
C VAL A 279 14.47 -5.27 -10.45
N GLU A 280 14.43 -6.30 -11.31
CA GLU A 280 13.54 -6.41 -12.45
C GLU A 280 12.08 -6.46 -12.02
N GLN A 281 11.80 -7.18 -10.93
CA GLN A 281 10.46 -7.26 -10.37
C GLN A 281 10.03 -5.91 -9.79
N ALA A 282 10.91 -5.21 -9.07
CA ALA A 282 10.61 -3.90 -8.52
C ALA A 282 10.27 -2.88 -9.61
N VAL A 283 11.12 -2.76 -10.65
CA VAL A 283 10.88 -1.85 -11.78
C VAL A 283 9.59 -2.22 -12.53
N ALA A 284 9.34 -3.52 -12.75
CA ALA A 284 8.13 -3.98 -13.42
C ALA A 284 6.85 -3.62 -12.65
N LEU A 285 6.85 -3.80 -11.33
CA LEU A 285 5.69 -3.48 -10.48
C LEU A 285 5.46 -1.97 -10.40
N TYR A 286 6.52 -1.17 -10.22
CA TYR A 286 6.37 0.28 -10.19
C TYR A 286 5.79 0.85 -11.49
N ASP A 287 6.25 0.36 -12.64
CA ASP A 287 5.76 0.83 -13.94
C ASP A 287 4.34 0.34 -14.26
N LEU A 288 4.00 -0.92 -13.95
CA LEU A 288 2.67 -1.48 -14.22
C LEU A 288 1.57 -0.87 -13.34
N TYR A 289 1.88 -0.55 -12.09
CA TYR A 289 0.91 0.01 -11.14
C TYR A 289 0.86 1.55 -11.15
N ASP A 290 1.51 2.20 -12.13
CA ASP A 290 1.55 3.66 -12.31
C ASP A 290 2.02 4.39 -11.04
N PHE A 291 3.14 3.94 -10.45
CA PHE A 291 3.82 4.71 -9.42
C PHE A 291 4.41 6.00 -10.00
N ASP A 292 4.41 7.08 -9.21
CA ASP A 292 5.08 8.32 -9.62
C ASP A 292 6.58 8.28 -9.23
N LEU A 293 6.90 7.67 -8.09
CA LEU A 293 8.25 7.53 -7.53
C LEU A 293 8.51 6.07 -7.15
N GLY A 294 9.74 5.57 -7.33
CA GLY A 294 10.09 4.19 -6.97
C GLY A 294 11.50 4.09 -6.36
N ALA A 295 11.57 3.61 -5.13
CA ALA A 295 12.83 3.38 -4.42
C ALA A 295 13.52 2.09 -4.90
N SER A 296 14.83 2.15 -5.13
CA SER A 296 15.67 1.02 -5.48
C SER A 296 15.66 -0.06 -4.38
N VAL A 297 15.85 -1.32 -4.77
CA VAL A 297 15.88 -2.46 -3.83
C VAL A 297 17.05 -2.33 -2.86
N ASP A 298 16.79 -2.27 -1.56
CA ASP A 298 17.82 -2.16 -0.53
C ASP A 298 17.79 -3.32 0.48
N HIS A 299 18.84 -3.38 1.32
CA HIS A 299 18.90 -4.31 2.44
C HIS A 299 19.43 -3.62 3.71
N ILE A 300 18.58 -3.53 4.73
CA ILE A 300 18.91 -2.82 5.97
C ILE A 300 20.08 -3.50 6.73
N PRO A 301 21.18 -2.79 7.06
CA PRO A 301 22.33 -3.32 7.78
C PRO A 301 22.12 -3.33 9.30
N VAL A 302 21.09 -4.07 9.75
CA VAL A 302 20.70 -4.15 11.17
C VAL A 302 21.83 -4.66 12.06
N ALA A 303 21.89 -4.13 13.29
CA ALA A 303 22.89 -4.52 14.27
C ALA A 303 22.60 -5.89 14.92
N ALA A 304 21.33 -6.27 15.00
CA ALA A 304 20.91 -7.55 15.56
C ALA A 304 19.59 -8.00 14.93
N LEU A 305 19.36 -9.31 14.93
CA LEU A 305 18.13 -9.96 14.47
C LEU A 305 17.56 -10.86 15.59
N PRO A 306 16.24 -11.12 15.63
CA PRO A 306 15.68 -12.10 16.54
C PRO A 306 16.25 -13.51 16.28
N GLY A 307 16.63 -14.23 17.33
CA GLY A 307 16.97 -15.64 17.33
C GLY A 307 16.31 -16.37 18.50
N GLU A 308 16.55 -17.69 18.62
CA GLU A 308 15.86 -18.56 19.59
C GLU A 308 15.98 -18.07 21.04
N ASN A 309 17.16 -17.57 21.43
CA ASN A 309 17.45 -17.11 22.80
C ASN A 309 17.59 -15.57 22.90
N GLY A 310 16.89 -14.82 22.05
CA GLY A 310 16.90 -13.35 22.05
C GLY A 310 17.60 -12.74 20.83
N MET A 311 18.08 -11.51 20.96
CA MET A 311 18.66 -10.78 19.83
C MET A 311 20.08 -11.27 19.51
N VAL A 312 20.30 -11.74 18.27
CA VAL A 312 21.59 -12.19 17.76
C VAL A 312 22.27 -11.04 17.02
N ALA A 313 23.40 -10.58 17.56
CA ALA A 313 24.21 -9.54 16.94
C ALA A 313 24.71 -9.97 15.56
N GLN A 314 24.63 -9.07 14.59
CA GLN A 314 25.12 -9.29 13.23
C GLN A 314 26.55 -8.76 13.11
N SER A 315 27.42 -9.57 12.50
CA SER A 315 28.82 -9.18 12.28
C SER A 315 28.92 -7.94 11.40
N GLU A 316 29.97 -7.15 11.62
CA GLU A 316 30.24 -5.97 10.78
C GLU A 316 30.37 -6.36 9.30
N TYR A 317 30.98 -7.52 9.01
CA TYR A 317 31.06 -8.08 7.65
C TYR A 317 29.68 -8.23 7.00
N LYS A 318 28.71 -8.88 7.66
CA LYS A 318 27.34 -9.05 7.12
C LYS A 318 26.67 -7.70 6.87
N ARG A 319 26.85 -6.75 7.80
CA ARG A 319 26.27 -5.41 7.70
C ARG A 319 26.87 -4.60 6.54
N ARG A 320 28.19 -4.68 6.34
CA ARG A 320 28.88 -4.07 5.19
C ARG A 320 28.50 -4.72 3.86
N ARG A 321 28.33 -6.05 3.84
CA ARG A 321 27.83 -6.78 2.66
C ARG A 321 26.45 -6.28 2.24
N ARG A 322 25.52 -6.08 3.18
CA ARG A 322 24.19 -5.51 2.91
C ARG A 322 24.24 -4.08 2.34
N ILE A 323 25.19 -3.26 2.79
CA ILE A 323 25.42 -1.92 2.21
C ILE A 323 25.93 -2.04 0.77
N SER A 324 26.93 -2.90 0.53
CA SER A 324 27.47 -3.13 -0.81
C SER A 324 26.39 -3.65 -1.78
N LEU A 325 25.56 -4.58 -1.32
CA LEU A 325 24.43 -5.11 -2.07
C LEU A 325 23.42 -4.00 -2.41
N THR A 326 23.06 -3.15 -1.43
CA THR A 326 22.18 -2.01 -1.65
C THR A 326 22.72 -1.08 -2.76
N ARG A 327 24.03 -0.79 -2.75
CA ARG A 327 24.67 0.01 -3.80
C ARG A 327 24.66 -0.69 -5.17
N SER A 328 24.91 -2.00 -5.21
CA SER A 328 24.83 -2.79 -6.47
C SER A 328 23.42 -2.76 -7.04
N ASN A 329 22.42 -3.07 -6.21
CA ASN A 329 21.02 -3.03 -6.61
C ASN A 329 20.59 -1.64 -7.09
N ALA A 330 21.11 -0.56 -6.51
CA ALA A 330 20.84 0.79 -7.00
C ALA A 330 21.41 1.03 -8.41
N ALA A 331 22.60 0.52 -8.73
CA ALA A 331 23.16 0.60 -10.08
C ALA A 331 22.33 -0.23 -11.08
N ASP A 332 21.97 -1.45 -10.70
CA ASP A 332 21.14 -2.33 -11.54
C ASP A 332 19.75 -1.73 -11.76
N PHE A 333 19.18 -1.09 -10.72
CA PHE A 333 17.84 -0.50 -10.76
C PHE A 333 17.73 0.66 -11.74
N ILE A 334 18.69 1.59 -11.75
CA ILE A 334 18.67 2.71 -12.70
C ILE A 334 18.96 2.26 -14.14
N SER A 335 19.79 1.23 -14.31
CA SER A 335 20.04 0.58 -15.60
C SER A 335 18.77 -0.10 -16.13
N GLU A 336 18.10 -0.89 -15.29
CA GLU A 336 16.87 -1.60 -15.64
C GLU A 336 15.70 -0.63 -15.91
N HIS A 337 15.57 0.43 -15.11
CA HIS A 337 14.64 1.53 -15.34
C HIS A 337 14.85 2.14 -16.74
N SER A 338 16.10 2.47 -17.09
CA SER A 338 16.47 3.04 -18.38
C SER A 338 16.22 2.07 -19.54
N ARG A 339 16.58 0.79 -19.37
CA ARG A 339 16.37 -0.27 -20.37
C ARG A 339 14.89 -0.47 -20.68
N ARG A 340 14.02 -0.44 -19.66
CA ARG A 340 12.57 -0.53 -19.84
C ARG A 340 11.93 0.77 -20.34
N LYS A 341 12.63 1.90 -20.20
CA LYS A 341 12.09 3.25 -20.39
C LYS A 341 10.88 3.48 -19.47
N ALA A 342 11.01 3.04 -18.22
CA ALA A 342 9.96 3.21 -17.22
C ALA A 342 9.74 4.70 -16.92
N ARG A 343 8.50 5.08 -16.58
CA ARG A 343 8.10 6.50 -16.46
C ARG A 343 8.17 7.06 -15.04
N PHE A 344 8.20 6.21 -14.02
CA PHE A 344 8.33 6.67 -12.64
C PHE A 344 9.71 7.29 -12.39
N THR A 345 9.83 8.18 -11.41
CA THR A 345 11.13 8.75 -11.02
C THR A 345 11.90 7.75 -10.14
N PRO A 346 13.09 7.27 -10.55
CA PRO A 346 13.87 6.34 -9.75
C PRO A 346 14.54 7.06 -8.57
N ILE A 347 14.51 6.44 -7.39
CA ILE A 347 15.10 6.98 -6.16
C ILE A 347 16.12 5.98 -5.62
N GLY A 348 17.38 6.38 -5.58
CA GLY A 348 18.47 5.55 -5.08
C GLY A 348 18.48 5.50 -3.55
N VAL A 349 18.25 4.33 -2.98
CA VAL A 349 18.29 4.13 -1.52
C VAL A 349 19.73 3.93 -1.07
N ILE A 350 20.17 4.73 -0.11
CA ILE A 350 21.47 4.65 0.53
C ILE A 350 21.29 4.07 1.93
N GLN A 351 22.10 3.06 2.25
CA GLN A 351 22.21 2.47 3.58
C GLN A 351 23.59 2.73 4.16
N GLY A 352 23.72 2.78 5.48
CA GLY A 352 25.00 3.05 6.12
C GLY A 352 25.05 2.70 7.60
N LEU A 353 26.27 2.48 8.11
CA LEU A 353 26.50 2.17 9.52
C LEU A 353 26.49 3.42 10.42
N GLY A 354 26.92 4.56 9.88
CA GLY A 354 26.95 5.87 10.55
C GLY A 354 27.20 7.01 9.56
N ALA A 355 27.33 8.25 10.05
CA ALA A 355 27.34 9.46 9.22
C ALA A 355 28.35 9.44 8.05
N LYS A 356 29.61 9.04 8.31
CA LYS A 356 30.64 8.91 7.27
C LYS A 356 30.28 7.85 6.21
N SER A 357 29.63 6.76 6.62
CA SER A 357 29.19 5.69 5.71
C SER A 357 28.16 6.19 4.70
N TYR A 358 27.21 7.04 5.14
CA TYR A 358 26.22 7.63 4.22
C TYR A 358 26.88 8.65 3.30
N ALA A 359 27.65 9.58 3.86
CA ALA A 359 28.30 10.64 3.09
C ALA A 359 29.22 10.10 1.98
N ASN A 360 30.05 9.09 2.28
CA ASN A 360 30.99 8.54 1.31
C ASN A 360 30.34 7.92 0.06
N GLN A 361 29.06 7.53 0.12
CA GLN A 361 28.35 6.93 -1.00
C GLN A 361 27.68 7.96 -1.93
N ILE A 362 27.59 9.23 -1.51
CA ILE A 362 26.85 10.25 -2.27
C ILE A 362 27.40 10.41 -3.70
N GLY A 363 28.73 10.48 -3.85
CA GLY A 363 29.36 10.60 -5.16
C GLY A 363 28.98 9.48 -6.12
N ASP A 364 28.92 8.24 -5.62
CA ASP A 364 28.57 7.06 -6.42
C ASP A 364 27.15 7.17 -6.99
N TYR A 365 26.18 7.59 -6.18
CA TYR A 365 24.79 7.69 -6.61
C TYR A 365 24.58 8.83 -7.61
N LEU A 366 25.32 9.94 -7.46
CA LEU A 366 25.33 11.01 -8.44
C LEU A 366 25.95 10.56 -9.77
N GLU A 367 27.05 9.81 -9.72
CA GLU A 367 27.71 9.24 -10.91
C GLU A 367 26.81 8.22 -11.64
N MET A 368 26.04 7.41 -10.90
CA MET A 368 25.01 6.54 -11.46
C MET A 368 23.91 7.31 -12.21
N GLY A 369 23.72 8.61 -11.92
CA GLY A 369 22.71 9.46 -12.54
C GLY A 369 21.45 9.68 -11.70
N TYR A 370 21.50 9.43 -10.39
CA TYR A 370 20.35 9.70 -9.52
C TYR A 370 20.21 11.19 -9.20
N ASP A 371 19.09 11.78 -9.65
CA ASP A 371 18.63 13.10 -9.21
C ASP A 371 17.82 13.05 -7.90
N HIS A 372 17.50 11.85 -7.42
CA HIS A 372 16.70 11.62 -6.21
C HIS A 372 17.30 10.47 -5.40
N ILE A 373 17.54 10.70 -4.12
CA ILE A 373 18.10 9.73 -3.19
C ILE A 373 17.26 9.61 -1.92
N ALA A 374 17.31 8.44 -1.29
CA ALA A 374 16.65 8.17 -0.01
C ALA A 374 17.65 7.64 1.01
N LEU A 375 17.54 8.06 2.26
CA LEU A 375 18.35 7.57 3.37
C LEU A 375 17.56 6.51 4.14
N GLY A 376 17.97 5.25 4.00
CA GLY A 376 17.36 4.09 4.66
C GLY A 376 17.91 3.80 6.05
N GLY A 377 17.33 2.83 6.77
CA GLY A 377 17.92 2.29 8.01
C GLY A 377 18.00 3.29 9.18
N LEU A 378 17.20 4.36 9.13
CA LEU A 378 17.22 5.44 10.13
C LEU A 378 16.26 5.23 11.29
N VAL A 379 15.18 4.46 11.10
CA VAL A 379 14.11 4.25 12.09
C VAL A 379 14.61 3.93 13.52
N PRO A 380 15.52 2.95 13.73
CA PRO A 380 15.97 2.58 15.08
C PRO A 380 16.99 3.55 15.68
N ARG A 381 17.42 4.59 14.95
CA ARG A 381 18.48 5.51 15.38
C ARG A 381 17.94 6.63 16.26
N LYS A 382 18.82 7.11 17.15
CA LYS A 382 18.56 8.26 18.03
C LYS A 382 18.61 9.55 17.22
N ASP A 383 18.00 10.62 17.74
CA ASP A 383 17.97 11.92 17.08
C ASP A 383 19.38 12.47 16.80
N SER A 384 20.32 12.30 17.73
CA SER A 384 21.73 12.70 17.55
C SER A 384 22.41 12.01 16.37
N ASP A 385 22.10 10.73 16.14
CA ASP A 385 22.70 9.96 15.05
C ASP A 385 22.12 10.40 13.70
N ILE A 386 20.80 10.64 13.65
CA ILE A 386 20.11 11.11 12.44
C ILE A 386 20.60 12.51 12.07
N GLU A 387 20.73 13.40 13.06
CA GLU A 387 21.31 14.73 12.88
C GLU A 387 22.72 14.66 12.30
N ALA A 388 23.61 13.82 12.86
CA ALA A 388 24.96 13.65 12.36
C ALA A 388 25.00 13.12 10.92
N ILE A 389 24.12 12.17 10.59
CA ILE A 389 23.98 11.62 9.23
C ILE A 389 23.57 12.71 8.25
N VAL A 390 22.48 13.44 8.53
CA VAL A 390 21.96 14.47 7.62
C VAL A 390 22.97 15.61 7.44
N LYS A 391 23.66 16.05 8.50
CA LYS A 391 24.73 17.05 8.42
C LYS A 391 25.89 16.58 7.56
N ALA A 392 26.31 15.31 7.69
CA ALA A 392 27.40 14.75 6.89
C ALA A 392 27.02 14.63 5.41
N VAL A 393 25.80 14.16 5.11
CA VAL A 393 25.28 14.10 3.74
C VAL A 393 25.19 15.49 3.13
N HIS A 394 24.65 16.48 3.84
CA HIS A 394 24.59 17.87 3.37
C HIS A 394 25.98 18.45 3.07
N LYS A 395 26.94 18.23 3.97
CA LYS A 395 28.33 18.68 3.77
C LYS A 395 28.94 18.07 2.51
N GLU A 396 28.66 16.79 2.25
CA GLU A 396 29.15 16.13 1.04
C GLU A 396 28.45 16.67 -0.20
N LEU A 397 27.13 16.81 -0.19
CA LEU A 397 26.35 17.37 -1.30
C LEU A 397 26.81 18.77 -1.73
N LYS A 398 27.29 19.61 -0.80
CA LYS A 398 27.87 20.93 -1.12
C LYS A 398 29.13 20.88 -1.98
N ARG A 399 29.80 19.73 -2.06
CA ARG A 399 31.00 19.53 -2.90
C ARG A 399 30.66 19.18 -4.35
N HIS A 400 29.41 18.82 -4.60
CA HIS A 400 28.92 18.43 -5.92
C HIS A 400 28.09 19.56 -6.53
N LYS A 401 28.10 19.65 -7.86
CA LYS A 401 27.26 20.61 -8.60
C LYS A 401 25.78 20.21 -8.61
N GLN A 402 25.53 18.90 -8.54
CA GLN A 402 24.19 18.33 -8.49
C GLN A 402 23.69 18.30 -7.04
N HIS A 403 22.44 18.69 -6.85
CA HIS A 403 21.77 18.67 -5.56
C HIS A 403 20.51 17.81 -5.69
N PRO A 404 20.61 16.50 -5.42
CA PRO A 404 19.50 15.59 -5.58
C PRO A 404 18.44 15.88 -4.52
N TRP A 405 17.22 15.51 -4.84
CA TRP A 405 16.13 15.50 -3.87
C TRP A 405 16.40 14.41 -2.82
N VAL A 406 16.39 14.76 -1.53
CA VAL A 406 16.71 13.84 -0.42
C VAL A 406 15.46 13.48 0.38
N HIS A 407 15.20 12.17 0.50
CA HIS A 407 14.13 11.60 1.32
C HIS A 407 14.66 10.88 2.56
N LEU A 408 13.93 10.98 3.67
CA LEU A 408 14.20 10.23 4.90
C LEU A 408 13.18 9.10 5.08
N LEU A 409 13.62 7.84 4.97
CA LEU A 409 12.75 6.68 5.08
C LEU A 409 12.35 6.40 6.53
N GLY A 410 11.04 6.38 6.79
CA GLY A 410 10.42 5.99 8.06
C GLY A 410 10.65 6.95 9.24
N VAL A 411 11.15 8.17 8.98
CA VAL A 411 11.57 9.10 10.04
C VAL A 411 10.75 10.37 10.04
N PHE A 412 10.00 10.55 11.14
CA PHE A 412 9.52 11.85 11.58
C PHE A 412 10.02 12.13 13.00
N ARG A 413 10.85 13.18 13.18
CA ARG A 413 11.41 13.61 14.46
C ARG A 413 11.05 15.07 14.70
N PRO A 414 10.08 15.38 15.60
CA PRO A 414 9.61 16.75 15.82
C PRO A 414 10.73 17.76 16.10
N ARG A 415 11.73 17.36 16.91
CA ARG A 415 12.87 18.24 17.29
C ARG A 415 13.82 18.56 16.15
N LEU A 416 13.87 17.73 15.11
CA LEU A 416 14.80 17.90 13.97
C LEU A 416 14.14 18.56 12.76
N GLN A 417 12.85 18.92 12.81
CA GLN A 417 12.14 19.45 11.64
C GLN A 417 12.65 20.81 11.16
N GLU A 418 13.16 21.63 12.05
CA GLU A 418 13.81 22.90 11.68
C GLU A 418 15.14 22.64 10.97
N LEU A 419 16.01 21.83 11.60
CA LEU A 419 17.28 21.40 10.99
C LEU A 419 17.07 20.76 9.61
N PHE A 420 16.07 19.89 9.45
CA PHE A 420 15.77 19.25 8.16
C PHE A 420 15.38 20.27 7.08
N ARG A 421 14.68 21.35 7.44
CA ARG A 421 14.37 22.45 6.51
C ARG A 421 15.62 23.24 6.12
N GLU A 422 16.46 23.58 7.10
CA GLU A 422 17.71 24.31 6.87
C GLU A 422 18.70 23.55 5.98
N LEU A 423 18.76 22.23 6.16
CA LEU A 423 19.64 21.33 5.39
C LEU A 423 19.02 20.86 4.07
N GLY A 424 17.83 21.34 3.72
CA GLY A 424 17.20 21.04 2.42
C GLY A 424 16.69 19.62 2.26
N ILE A 425 16.33 18.92 3.35
CA ILE A 425 15.63 17.64 3.25
C ILE A 425 14.29 17.86 2.57
N ALA A 426 14.07 17.14 1.47
CA ALA A 426 12.98 17.43 0.56
C ALA A 426 11.70 16.65 0.90
N SER A 427 11.81 15.52 1.60
CA SER A 427 10.65 14.77 2.06
C SER A 427 10.96 13.72 3.14
N PHE A 428 9.90 13.15 3.71
CA PHE A 428 9.95 12.01 4.62
C PHE A 428 8.64 11.21 4.55
N ASP A 429 8.68 9.99 5.08
CA ASP A 429 7.47 9.20 5.34
C ASP A 429 7.33 8.84 6.83
N SER A 430 6.09 8.71 7.28
CA SER A 430 5.79 8.24 8.64
C SER A 430 4.35 7.81 8.81
N ALA A 431 4.15 6.60 9.35
CA ALA A 431 2.84 6.12 9.81
C ALA A 431 2.60 6.38 11.31
N THR A 432 3.55 7.03 12.01
CA THR A 432 3.54 7.12 13.48
C THR A 432 2.29 7.79 14.03
N TYR A 433 1.89 8.94 13.47
CA TYR A 433 0.73 9.69 13.97
C TYR A 433 -0.59 8.97 13.68
N PHE A 434 -0.68 8.31 12.53
CA PHE A 434 -1.81 7.46 12.18
C PHE A 434 -1.95 6.30 13.18
N ARG A 435 -0.87 5.51 13.37
CA ARG A 435 -0.88 4.31 14.21
C ARG A 435 -0.97 4.58 15.71
N LYS A 436 -0.54 5.76 16.18
CA LYS A 436 -0.72 6.22 17.58
C LYS A 436 -2.18 6.13 18.03
N ALA A 437 -3.12 6.25 17.10
CA ALA A 437 -4.56 6.12 17.39
C ALA A 437 -4.93 4.78 18.06
N TRP A 438 -4.12 3.71 17.93
CA TRP A 438 -4.38 2.45 18.64
C TRP A 438 -3.16 1.74 19.25
N LEU A 439 -1.94 2.21 19.01
CA LEU A 439 -0.71 1.60 19.57
C LEU A 439 -0.29 2.15 20.94
N ARG A 440 -0.84 3.27 21.39
CA ARG A 440 -0.54 3.90 22.69
C ARG A 440 -1.74 3.81 23.63
N SER A 441 -1.51 4.02 24.92
CA SER A 441 -2.56 4.10 25.94
C SER A 441 -3.04 5.52 26.21
N ASP A 442 -2.17 6.51 26.00
CA ASP A 442 -2.34 7.91 26.40
C ASP A 442 -2.34 8.90 25.21
N GLN A 443 -1.68 8.55 24.11
CA GLN A 443 -1.51 9.41 22.94
C GLN A 443 -2.30 8.90 21.73
N ASN A 444 -3.63 8.93 21.82
CA ASN A 444 -4.49 8.37 20.77
C ASN A 444 -5.13 9.44 19.88
N TYR A 445 -5.46 10.62 20.42
CA TYR A 445 -6.06 11.72 19.68
C TYR A 445 -5.19 12.97 19.82
N LEU A 446 -4.79 13.57 18.70
CA LEU A 446 -4.04 14.83 18.70
C LEU A 446 -5.00 16.02 18.57
N GLY A 447 -5.09 16.85 19.60
CA GLY A 447 -5.90 18.07 19.60
C GLY A 447 -5.31 19.17 18.71
N ARG A 448 -6.16 20.14 18.32
CA ARG A 448 -5.73 21.33 17.56
C ARG A 448 -4.77 22.22 18.35
N ASN A 449 -4.82 22.14 19.68
CA ASN A 449 -3.88 22.76 20.61
C ASN A 449 -2.49 22.07 20.64
N GLY A 450 -2.30 20.97 19.89
CA GLY A 450 -1.07 20.20 19.89
C GLY A 450 -0.94 19.22 21.05
N GLU A 451 -1.94 19.11 21.92
CA GLU A 451 -1.94 18.17 23.04
C GLU A 451 -2.44 16.79 22.62
N TRP A 452 -1.93 15.77 23.30
CA TRP A 452 -2.39 14.39 23.12
C TRP A 452 -3.45 14.03 24.17
N TYR A 453 -4.48 13.33 23.72
CA TYR A 453 -5.58 12.83 24.53
C TYR A 453 -5.72 11.32 24.40
N ALA A 454 -6.15 10.67 25.48
CA ALA A 454 -6.39 9.23 25.52
C ALA A 454 -7.72 8.90 24.84
N ALA A 455 -7.78 7.77 24.14
CA ALA A 455 -9.05 7.26 23.64
C ALA A 455 -9.75 6.43 24.73
N ILE A 456 -11.06 6.59 24.88
CA ILE A 456 -11.85 5.89 25.89
C ILE A 456 -12.07 4.46 25.44
N ARG A 457 -11.60 3.47 26.22
CA ARG A 457 -11.62 2.06 25.81
C ARG A 457 -12.94 1.39 26.13
N VAL A 458 -13.65 1.00 25.07
CA VAL A 458 -14.88 0.19 25.15
C VAL A 458 -14.78 -0.90 24.08
N PRO A 459 -13.87 -1.88 24.21
CA PRO A 459 -13.69 -2.93 23.20
C PRO A 459 -14.94 -3.83 23.08
N PRO A 460 -15.22 -4.44 21.92
CA PRO A 460 -16.40 -5.29 21.77
C PRO A 460 -16.30 -6.58 22.59
N SER A 461 -17.30 -6.90 23.42
CA SER A 461 -17.30 -8.16 24.17
C SER A 461 -17.41 -9.38 23.26
N GLY A 462 -18.01 -9.23 22.07
CA GLY A 462 -18.06 -10.26 21.02
C GLY A 462 -16.74 -10.53 20.30
N ASP A 463 -15.69 -9.72 20.49
CA ASP A 463 -14.37 -10.00 19.91
C ASP A 463 -13.72 -11.19 20.65
N PRO A 464 -13.29 -12.27 19.95
CA PRO A 464 -12.73 -13.46 20.59
C PRO A 464 -11.55 -13.19 21.55
N ARG A 465 -10.71 -12.19 21.26
CA ARG A 465 -9.55 -11.81 22.09
C ARG A 465 -9.97 -11.06 23.36
N VAL A 466 -11.07 -10.32 23.28
CA VAL A 466 -11.66 -9.60 24.42
C VAL A 466 -12.42 -10.60 25.28
N LEU A 467 -13.22 -11.46 24.66
CA LEU A 467 -13.96 -12.53 25.33
C LEU A 467 -13.04 -13.46 26.14
N LYS A 468 -11.86 -13.81 25.61
CA LYS A 468 -10.87 -14.62 26.36
C LYS A 468 -10.42 -13.96 27.66
N ARG A 469 -10.23 -12.63 27.66
CA ARG A 469 -9.86 -11.86 28.87
C ARG A 469 -11.04 -11.72 29.81
N LEU A 470 -12.23 -11.43 29.27
CA LEU A 470 -13.46 -11.30 30.05
C LEU A 470 -13.86 -12.61 30.74
N LYS A 471 -13.62 -13.78 30.14
CA LYS A 471 -13.84 -15.08 30.79
C LYS A 471 -13.05 -15.28 32.09
N GLN A 472 -11.94 -14.56 32.27
CA GLN A 472 -11.13 -14.63 33.49
C GLN A 472 -11.73 -13.82 34.66
N SER A 473 -12.72 -12.96 34.38
CA SER A 473 -13.33 -12.07 35.38
C SER A 473 -14.44 -12.74 36.22
N ASN A 474 -14.83 -13.99 35.92
CA ASN A 474 -15.97 -14.70 36.55
C ASN A 474 -17.32 -13.93 36.50
N VAL A 475 -17.46 -12.94 35.63
CA VAL A 475 -18.70 -12.17 35.44
C VAL A 475 -19.57 -12.79 34.35
N SER A 476 -20.90 -12.74 34.54
CA SER A 476 -21.85 -13.27 33.56
C SER A 476 -21.81 -12.49 32.24
N HIS A 477 -22.02 -13.19 31.12
CA HIS A 477 -22.06 -12.58 29.78
C HIS A 477 -23.11 -11.46 29.67
N CYS A 478 -24.27 -11.63 30.31
CA CYS A 478 -25.32 -10.62 30.35
C CYS A 478 -24.88 -9.34 31.07
N LYS A 479 -24.14 -9.44 32.19
CA LYS A 479 -23.60 -8.26 32.88
C LYS A 479 -22.53 -7.55 32.03
N ILE A 480 -21.65 -8.30 31.37
CA ILE A 480 -20.63 -7.74 30.46
C ILE A 480 -21.28 -6.93 29.34
N GLN A 481 -22.29 -7.50 28.67
CA GLN A 481 -22.99 -6.83 27.58
C GLN A 481 -23.69 -5.56 28.07
N ARG A 482 -24.37 -5.62 29.22
CA ARG A 482 -25.02 -4.44 29.82
C ARG A 482 -24.03 -3.30 30.12
N LEU A 483 -22.86 -3.62 30.66
CA LEU A 483 -21.82 -2.61 30.95
C LEU A 483 -21.22 -2.02 29.69
N GLU A 484 -21.04 -2.82 28.65
CA GLU A 484 -20.60 -2.36 27.33
C GLU A 484 -21.61 -1.37 26.73
N ASP A 485 -22.89 -1.78 26.65
CA ASP A 485 -23.96 -0.97 26.09
C ASP A 485 -24.14 0.33 26.90
N ALA A 486 -24.14 0.24 28.23
CA ALA A 486 -24.22 1.39 29.12
C ALA A 486 -23.02 2.34 28.95
N SER A 487 -21.81 1.82 28.72
CA SER A 487 -20.63 2.65 28.44
C SER A 487 -20.78 3.42 27.12
N LEU A 488 -21.25 2.76 26.05
CA LEU A 488 -21.46 3.38 24.74
C LEU A 488 -22.57 4.44 24.80
N CYS A 489 -23.72 4.10 25.36
CA CYS A 489 -24.84 5.03 25.54
C CYS A 489 -24.42 6.21 26.42
N GLY A 490 -23.79 5.97 27.57
CA GLY A 490 -23.36 7.03 28.48
C GLY A 490 -22.38 8.02 27.83
N LEU A 491 -21.42 7.53 27.04
CA LEU A 491 -20.50 8.40 26.28
C LEU A 491 -21.26 9.28 25.27
N ARG A 492 -22.20 8.70 24.51
CA ARG A 492 -23.02 9.45 23.55
C ARG A 492 -23.94 10.45 24.24
N ASP A 493 -24.53 10.09 25.37
CA ASP A 493 -25.38 10.95 26.18
C ASP A 493 -24.59 12.13 26.76
N TYR A 494 -23.38 11.88 27.27
CA TYR A 494 -22.47 12.94 27.70
C TYR A 494 -22.11 13.91 26.56
N ALA A 495 -21.85 13.38 25.36
CA ALA A 495 -21.58 14.21 24.19
C ALA A 495 -22.76 15.13 23.84
N ARG A 496 -24.00 14.67 24.08
CA ARG A 496 -25.25 15.43 23.90
C ARG A 496 -25.63 16.32 25.08
N GLY A 497 -24.91 16.23 26.21
CA GLY A 497 -25.22 16.96 27.45
C GLY A 497 -26.32 16.34 28.30
N ALA A 498 -26.68 15.07 28.06
CA ALA A 498 -27.75 14.34 28.74
C ALA A 498 -27.25 13.47 29.92
N ALA A 499 -25.94 13.39 30.15
CA ALA A 499 -25.35 12.63 31.26
C ALA A 499 -24.20 13.40 31.91
N ALA A 500 -24.01 13.24 33.22
CA ALA A 500 -22.88 13.82 33.94
C ALA A 500 -21.60 13.00 33.69
N ILE A 501 -20.45 13.68 33.71
CA ILE A 501 -19.16 13.05 33.42
C ILE A 501 -18.81 11.95 34.43
N ASP A 502 -19.14 12.14 35.71
CA ASP A 502 -18.80 11.21 36.78
C ASP A 502 -19.55 9.89 36.64
N ASP A 503 -20.83 9.93 36.28
CA ASP A 503 -21.67 8.76 36.05
C ASP A 503 -21.14 7.93 34.86
N VAL A 504 -20.78 8.61 33.77
CA VAL A 504 -20.25 7.95 32.56
C VAL A 504 -18.90 7.31 32.82
N LEU A 505 -18.00 8.01 33.52
CA LEU A 505 -16.71 7.46 33.90
C LEU A 505 -16.84 6.26 34.84
N ALA A 506 -17.78 6.29 35.79
CA ALA A 506 -18.02 5.16 36.69
C ALA A 506 -18.36 3.87 35.91
N VAL A 507 -19.27 3.96 34.94
CA VAL A 507 -19.67 2.82 34.10
C VAL A 507 -18.53 2.35 33.20
N VAL A 508 -17.83 3.28 32.53
CA VAL A 508 -16.70 2.96 31.66
C VAL A 508 -15.58 2.25 32.44
N MET A 509 -15.26 2.73 33.64
CA MET A 509 -14.23 2.12 34.48
C MET A 509 -14.68 0.77 35.04
N GLU A 510 -15.96 0.59 35.39
CA GLU A 510 -16.48 -0.73 35.77
C GLU A 510 -16.29 -1.74 34.62
N TYR A 511 -16.55 -1.33 33.38
CA TYR A 511 -16.27 -2.18 32.20
C TYR A 511 -14.78 -2.43 31.97
N ASP A 512 -13.93 -1.40 32.05
CA ASP A 512 -12.48 -1.54 31.79
C ASP A 512 -11.79 -2.45 32.81
N ARG A 513 -12.21 -2.42 34.08
CA ARG A 513 -11.68 -3.32 35.14
C ARG A 513 -11.90 -4.81 34.84
N LEU A 514 -12.96 -5.17 34.11
CA LEU A 514 -13.21 -6.56 33.70
C LEU A 514 -12.15 -7.09 32.72
N LEU A 515 -11.36 -6.20 32.10
CA LEU A 515 -10.34 -6.55 31.11
C LEU A 515 -8.96 -6.86 31.72
N ALA A 516 -8.90 -7.02 33.05
CA ALA A 516 -7.74 -7.42 33.86
C ALA A 516 -6.49 -6.54 33.64
N ARG A 517 -6.53 -5.31 34.16
CA ARG A 517 -5.36 -4.42 34.27
C ARG A 517 -4.90 -4.31 35.72
N ALA A 518 -3.61 -4.06 35.94
CA ALA A 518 -3.08 -3.80 37.29
C ALA A 518 -3.74 -2.55 37.90
N GLU A 519 -4.00 -2.58 39.21
CA GLU A 519 -4.75 -1.54 39.94
C GLU A 519 -4.09 -0.14 39.86
N ASP A 520 -2.76 -0.06 39.83
CA ASP A 520 -1.99 1.20 39.69
C ASP A 520 -2.22 1.93 38.35
N LEU A 521 -2.75 1.22 37.34
CA LEU A 521 -3.09 1.80 36.04
C LEU A 521 -4.49 2.43 36.04
N ASP A 522 -5.35 2.11 37.01
CA ASP A 522 -6.77 2.51 37.03
C ASP A 522 -6.94 4.01 37.30
N SER A 523 -6.20 4.56 38.27
CA SER A 523 -6.25 5.98 38.64
C SER A 523 -5.72 6.90 37.53
N ARG A 524 -4.55 6.59 36.98
CA ARG A 524 -3.94 7.35 35.87
C ARG A 524 -4.80 7.33 34.60
N LEU A 525 -5.49 6.20 34.36
CA LEU A 525 -6.38 6.05 33.23
C LEU A 525 -7.66 6.87 33.41
N LEU A 526 -8.26 6.82 34.60
CA LEU A 526 -9.42 7.64 34.96
C LEU A 526 -9.13 9.14 34.77
N ASP A 527 -7.98 9.62 35.24
CA ASP A 527 -7.56 11.02 35.06
C ASP A 527 -7.41 11.38 33.57
N SER A 528 -6.83 10.47 32.78
CA SER A 528 -6.66 10.65 31.34
C SER A 528 -8.02 10.69 30.60
N TYR A 529 -8.96 9.84 30.99
CA TYR A 529 -10.32 9.82 30.46
C TYR A 529 -11.09 11.07 30.85
N ARG A 530 -11.04 11.47 32.12
CA ARG A 530 -11.65 12.71 32.62
C ARG A 530 -11.11 13.92 31.88
N ARG A 531 -9.78 14.05 31.75
CA ARG A 531 -9.14 15.13 30.98
C ARG A 531 -9.69 15.20 29.55
N THR A 532 -9.79 14.05 28.90
CA THR A 532 -10.26 13.97 27.51
C THR A 532 -11.72 14.39 27.38
N LEU A 533 -12.60 13.89 28.27
CA LEU A 533 -14.02 14.20 28.25
C LEU A 533 -14.30 15.66 28.64
N LEU A 534 -13.55 16.25 29.57
CA LEU A 534 -13.67 17.67 29.93
C LEU A 534 -13.20 18.59 28.81
N ALA A 535 -12.06 18.27 28.18
CA ALA A 535 -11.50 19.10 27.12
C ALA A 535 -12.33 19.07 25.82
N LYS A 536 -13.15 18.03 25.63
CA LYS A 536 -13.98 17.79 24.44
C LYS A 536 -13.25 18.08 23.10
N PRO A 537 -12.01 17.59 22.89
CA PRO A 537 -11.14 18.11 21.83
C PRO A 537 -11.70 17.92 20.40
N TRP A 538 -12.56 16.90 20.20
CA TRP A 538 -13.22 16.63 18.91
C TRP A 538 -14.22 17.72 18.49
N THR A 539 -14.85 18.40 19.45
CA THR A 539 -15.87 19.43 19.17
C THR A 539 -15.27 20.67 18.50
N SER A 540 -14.01 20.97 18.79
CA SER A 540 -13.25 22.08 18.18
C SER A 540 -12.70 21.75 16.78
N CYS A 541 -12.78 20.48 16.36
CA CYS A 541 -12.16 20.01 15.13
C CYS A 541 -13.17 19.92 13.98
N GLU A 542 -12.88 20.65 12.91
CA GLU A 542 -13.72 20.67 11.71
C GLU A 542 -13.31 19.65 10.64
N CYS A 543 -12.51 18.63 10.97
CA CYS A 543 -12.17 17.61 9.99
C CYS A 543 -13.39 16.72 9.69
N PRO A 544 -13.50 16.13 8.48
CA PRO A 544 -14.67 15.32 8.12
C PRO A 544 -14.96 14.18 9.10
N MET A 545 -13.93 13.54 9.66
CA MET A 545 -14.09 12.47 10.64
C MET A 545 -14.68 12.97 11.96
N CYS A 546 -14.16 14.07 12.53
CA CYS A 546 -14.67 14.61 13.79
C CYS A 546 -16.09 15.15 13.62
N LYS A 547 -16.40 15.81 12.49
CA LYS A 547 -17.75 16.28 12.17
C LYS A 547 -18.76 15.12 12.03
N LYS A 548 -18.37 14.03 11.37
CA LYS A 548 -19.24 12.86 11.15
C LYS A 548 -19.44 12.04 12.42
N LEU A 549 -18.37 11.79 13.18
CA LEU A 549 -18.39 10.81 14.27
C LEU A 549 -18.69 11.42 15.65
N GLY A 550 -18.48 12.73 15.85
CA GLY A 550 -18.59 13.31 17.18
C GLY A 550 -17.68 12.58 18.18
N ILE A 551 -18.26 12.13 19.31
CA ILE A 551 -17.50 11.44 20.35
C ILE A 551 -16.99 10.06 19.92
N ASP A 552 -17.61 9.40 18.93
CA ASP A 552 -17.17 8.07 18.47
C ASP A 552 -15.73 8.07 17.94
N VAL A 553 -15.20 9.23 17.51
CA VAL A 553 -13.77 9.32 17.13
C VAL A 553 -12.84 9.05 18.32
N LEU A 554 -13.28 9.32 19.55
CA LEU A 554 -12.51 9.08 20.78
C LEU A 554 -12.73 7.71 21.39
N ILE A 555 -13.71 6.96 20.95
CA ILE A 555 -13.94 5.61 21.46
C ILE A 555 -12.91 4.67 20.82
N PHE A 556 -12.11 4.01 21.65
CA PHE A 556 -11.19 2.96 21.22
C PHE A 556 -12.01 1.68 21.07
N ARG A 557 -12.45 1.41 19.83
CA ARG A 557 -13.31 0.28 19.50
C ARG A 557 -13.34 0.01 17.99
N GLY A 558 -13.02 -1.22 17.60
CA GLY A 558 -13.07 -1.63 16.20
C GLY A 558 -12.08 -0.90 15.27
N LYS A 559 -12.00 -1.35 14.02
CA LYS A 559 -11.03 -0.80 13.05
C LYS A 559 -11.48 0.55 12.47
N ASN A 560 -12.77 0.74 12.19
CA ASN A 560 -13.29 1.95 11.57
C ASN A 560 -13.02 3.19 12.44
N ARG A 561 -13.39 3.20 13.73
CA ARG A 561 -13.09 4.33 14.64
C ARG A 561 -11.60 4.58 14.80
N ASN A 562 -10.82 3.51 14.99
CA ASN A 562 -9.37 3.63 15.20
C ASN A 562 -8.66 4.23 13.97
N LYS A 563 -9.04 3.81 12.75
CA LYS A 563 -8.52 4.38 11.50
C LYS A 563 -9.05 5.80 11.26
N SER A 564 -10.31 6.11 11.56
CA SER A 564 -10.85 7.48 11.48
C SER A 564 -10.07 8.45 12.39
N ARG A 565 -9.77 8.01 13.63
CA ARG A 565 -8.91 8.76 14.56
C ARG A 565 -7.47 8.89 14.04
N GLY A 566 -6.92 7.83 13.44
CA GLY A 566 -5.63 7.86 12.76
C GLY A 566 -5.58 8.92 11.65
N ALA A 567 -6.62 8.97 10.81
CA ALA A 567 -6.71 9.94 9.72
C ALA A 567 -6.75 11.39 10.23
N HIS A 568 -7.49 11.63 11.32
CA HIS A 568 -7.47 12.92 12.02
C HIS A 568 -6.07 13.27 12.53
N ASN A 569 -5.38 12.37 13.22
CA ASN A 569 -4.03 12.63 13.74
C ASN A 569 -3.04 12.96 12.62
N THR A 570 -3.14 12.27 11.49
CA THR A 570 -2.31 12.52 10.31
C THR A 570 -2.60 13.88 9.68
N LEU A 571 -3.86 14.32 9.64
CA LEU A 571 -4.20 15.69 9.24
C LEU A 571 -3.57 16.73 10.18
N MET A 572 -3.60 16.50 11.50
CA MET A 572 -2.99 17.41 12.47
C MET A 572 -1.48 17.52 12.24
N LEU A 573 -0.79 16.40 12.02
CA LEU A 573 0.61 16.39 11.62
C LEU A 573 0.84 17.22 10.35
N TYR A 574 0.04 16.98 9.31
CA TYR A 574 0.18 17.69 8.03
C TYR A 574 0.06 19.22 8.19
N HIS A 575 -0.86 19.68 9.04
CA HIS A 575 -0.98 21.10 9.36
C HIS A 575 0.24 21.64 10.10
N MET A 576 0.79 20.89 11.07
CA MET A 576 1.99 21.30 11.81
C MET A 576 3.21 21.51 10.91
N LEU A 577 3.30 20.78 9.79
CA LEU A 577 4.36 20.97 8.80
C LEU A 577 4.18 22.26 7.98
N GLY A 578 2.94 22.73 7.81
CA GLY A 578 2.59 23.91 7.00
C GLY A 578 2.65 25.23 7.76
N THR A 579 2.43 25.20 9.07
CA THR A 579 2.56 26.38 9.94
C THR A 579 4.03 26.70 10.19
N ARG A 580 4.52 27.82 9.64
CA ARG A 580 5.75 28.44 10.15
C ARG A 580 5.45 28.86 11.58
N LYS A 581 6.18 28.32 12.55
CA LYS A 581 6.33 29.01 13.84
C LYS A 581 7.20 30.23 13.63
#